data_AF-A0AA39JHB3-F1
#
_entry.id   AF-A0AA39JHB3-F1
#
_cell.length_a   1.000
_cell.length_b   1.000
_cell.length_c   1.000
_cell.angle_alpha   90.00
_cell.angle_beta   90.00
_cell.angle_gamma   90.00
#
_symmetry.space_group_name_H-M   'P 1'
#
loop_
_entity.id
_entity.type
_entity.pdbx_description
1 polymer ?
#
loop_
_entity_poly.entity_id
_entity_poly.type
_entity_poly.pdbx_seq_one_letter_code
_entity_poly.pdbx_strand_id
1 'polypeptide(L)'
;MATSNSGTSSSEISKLPRLSDAVTYSSCELDSSEAFRLSHQPFLTSVEYMLRPRYHPNWHPSWLRKDGTERWKFRALFEDQHFPMSPVVLNVVRMKDKTKVVLRITRSDTDELTIAKRLSEPTLLQDPRNHTVPILDIIPIPSDKEKRVFMVMPMLKDSYSPPFHCLSEFVNTFRQLLDGLDFMHSLNITHIDMT
;
A
#
# COMPACT_ATOMS: atom_id res chain seq x y z
N MET A 1 46.94 -45.96 9.42
CA MET A 1 47.43 -44.65 9.90
C MET A 1 47.39 -43.68 8.72
N ALA A 2 46.98 -42.41 8.76
CA ALA A 2 46.18 -41.56 9.64
C ALA A 2 46.11 -40.19 8.91
N THR A 3 44.91 -39.57 8.79
CA THR A 3 44.58 -38.12 8.81
C THR A 3 45.44 -37.12 8.00
N SER A 4 44.89 -36.17 7.22
CA SER A 4 44.03 -35.07 7.69
C SER A 4 43.62 -34.10 6.54
N ASN A 5 42.49 -33.42 6.79
CA ASN A 5 41.78 -32.37 6.06
C ASN A 5 42.48 -30.99 5.99
N SER A 6 42.10 -30.15 5.01
CA SER A 6 41.53 -28.79 5.24
C SER A 6 41.07 -28.14 3.93
N GLY A 7 39.77 -27.82 3.79
CA GLY A 7 39.25 -26.43 3.68
C GLY A 7 38.92 -26.10 2.20
N THR A 8 37.78 -25.56 1.78
CA THR A 8 36.87 -24.61 2.44
C THR A 8 35.47 -24.71 1.80
N SER A 9 34.47 -24.46 2.64
CA SER A 9 33.03 -24.67 2.52
C SER A 9 32.31 -23.96 1.36
N SER A 10 31.56 -24.72 0.57
CA SER A 10 30.39 -24.23 -0.19
C SER A 10 29.13 -24.52 0.63
N SER A 11 28.71 -23.60 1.49
CA SER A 11 27.39 -23.68 2.14
C SER A 11 26.93 -22.35 2.75
N GLU A 12 26.57 -21.37 1.94
CA GLU A 12 25.97 -20.10 2.44
C GLU A 12 24.76 -19.60 1.60
N ILE A 13 23.94 -20.49 1.03
CA ILE A 13 22.66 -20.09 0.38
C ILE A 13 21.48 -20.97 0.84
N SER A 14 21.42 -21.37 2.11
CA SER A 14 20.31 -22.20 2.60
C SER A 14 19.89 -21.91 4.04
N LYS A 15 19.67 -20.64 4.37
CA LYS A 15 18.92 -20.24 5.57
C LYS A 15 17.92 -19.12 5.27
N LEU A 16 16.90 -19.43 4.45
CA LEU A 16 15.61 -18.76 4.59
C LEU A 16 14.79 -19.58 5.60
N PRO A 17 14.18 -18.97 6.64
CA PRO A 17 13.38 -19.73 7.60
C PRO A 17 12.18 -20.37 6.90
N ARG A 18 11.92 -21.65 7.21
CA ARG A 18 10.70 -22.35 6.78
C ARG A 18 9.50 -21.69 7.46
N LEU A 19 8.44 -21.46 6.68
CA LEU A 19 7.11 -21.10 7.18
C LEU A 19 6.59 -22.20 8.12
N SER A 20 6.87 -22.13 9.41
CA SER A 20 6.21 -22.97 10.41
C SER A 20 6.03 -22.37 11.80
N ASP A 21 6.43 -21.11 12.03
CA ASP A 21 6.15 -20.44 13.30
C ASP A 21 4.81 -19.69 13.20
N ALA A 22 3.73 -20.46 13.22
CA ALA A 22 2.37 -19.93 13.31
C ALA A 22 2.18 -19.29 14.69
N VAL A 23 2.38 -17.98 14.76
CA VAL A 23 1.94 -17.15 15.88
C VAL A 23 0.42 -17.28 15.95
N THR A 24 -0.08 -17.77 17.08
CA THR A 24 -1.50 -17.89 17.39
C THR A 24 -2.12 -16.50 17.48
N TYR A 25 -2.70 -16.03 16.37
CA TYR A 25 -3.58 -14.87 16.39
C TYR A 25 -4.84 -15.24 17.17
N SER A 26 -5.26 -14.36 18.10
CA SER A 26 -6.58 -14.45 18.74
C SER A 26 -7.63 -14.52 17.63
N SER A 27 -8.45 -15.58 17.68
CA SER A 27 -9.40 -15.98 16.64
C SER A 27 -10.56 -15.00 16.50
N CYS A 28 -10.29 -13.83 15.93
CA CYS A 28 -11.22 -13.20 15.01
C CYS A 28 -10.76 -13.72 13.65
N GLU A 29 -11.58 -14.53 12.98
CA GLU A 29 -11.26 -15.12 11.66
C GLU A 29 -10.67 -14.04 10.75
N LEU A 30 -9.35 -14.06 10.57
CA LEU A 30 -8.66 -13.12 9.68
C LEU A 30 -9.23 -13.39 8.30
N ASP A 31 -9.89 -12.40 7.69
CA ASP A 31 -10.35 -12.52 6.32
C ASP A 31 -9.16 -12.93 5.43
N SER A 32 -9.43 -13.69 4.38
CA SER A 32 -8.45 -14.14 3.39
C SER A 32 -7.51 -13.03 2.91
N SER A 33 -8.05 -11.80 2.80
CA SER A 33 -7.33 -10.58 2.49
C SER A 33 -6.32 -10.17 3.57
N GLU A 34 -6.67 -10.30 4.84
CA GLU A 34 -5.77 -9.98 5.97
C GLU A 34 -4.67 -11.01 6.13
N ALA A 35 -4.97 -12.30 5.94
CA ALA A 35 -3.96 -13.34 5.90
C ALA A 35 -2.93 -13.09 4.78
N PHE A 36 -3.39 -12.65 3.60
CA PHE A 36 -2.51 -12.24 2.51
C PHE A 36 -1.62 -11.05 2.91
N ARG A 37 -2.17 -10.01 3.55
CA ARG A 37 -1.39 -8.85 4.00
C ARG A 37 -0.27 -9.26 4.96
N LEU A 38 -0.62 -10.03 5.98
CA LEU A 38 0.31 -10.50 7.01
C LEU A 38 1.43 -11.36 6.43
N SER A 39 1.11 -12.25 5.47
CA SER A 39 2.12 -13.11 4.85
C SER A 39 3.16 -12.33 4.04
N HIS A 40 2.82 -11.14 3.53
CA HIS A 40 3.73 -10.28 2.78
C HIS A 40 4.52 -9.29 3.65
N GLN A 41 4.21 -9.16 4.95
CA GLN A 41 4.92 -8.25 5.85
C GLN A 41 6.44 -8.47 5.88
N PRO A 42 6.98 -9.70 5.96
CA PRO A 42 8.43 -9.90 5.97
C PRO A 42 9.12 -9.37 4.70
N PHE A 43 8.48 -9.58 3.54
CA PHE A 43 8.98 -9.07 2.27
C PHE A 43 8.91 -7.55 2.21
N LEU A 44 7.77 -6.95 2.57
CA LEU A 44 7.61 -5.50 2.57
C LEU A 44 8.65 -4.82 3.49
N THR A 45 8.93 -5.40 4.67
CA THR A 45 9.97 -4.89 5.56
C THR A 45 11.35 -4.92 4.91
N SER A 46 11.65 -5.97 4.11
CA SER A 46 12.93 -6.08 3.40
C SER A 46 13.14 -5.00 2.34
N VAL A 47 12.06 -4.44 1.81
CA VAL A 47 12.07 -3.31 0.86
C VAL A 47 11.68 -1.98 1.54
N GLU A 48 11.82 -1.89 2.85
CA GLU A 48 11.61 -0.68 3.66
C GLU A 48 10.15 -0.16 3.70
N TYR A 49 9.16 -1.04 3.60
CA TYR A 49 7.74 -0.72 3.81
C TYR A 49 7.15 -1.53 4.97
N MET A 50 6.38 -0.87 5.83
CA MET A 50 5.81 -1.48 7.04
C MET A 50 4.28 -1.40 7.00
N LEU A 51 3.55 -2.49 7.26
CA LEU A 51 2.10 -2.39 7.44
C LEU A 51 1.78 -1.57 8.70
N ARG A 52 0.54 -1.13 8.79
CA ARG A 52 0.06 -0.38 9.95
C ARG A 52 0.25 -1.18 11.25
N PRO A 53 0.46 -0.49 12.40
CA PRO A 53 0.66 -1.13 13.69
C PRO A 53 -0.40 -2.16 14.07
N ARG A 54 -1.63 -2.01 13.55
CA ARG A 54 -2.75 -2.95 13.75
C ARG A 54 -2.48 -4.39 13.35
N TYR A 55 -1.53 -4.61 12.44
CA TYR A 55 -1.15 -5.93 11.94
C TYR A 55 0.00 -6.55 12.75
N HIS A 56 0.49 -5.85 13.78
CA HIS A 56 1.52 -6.37 14.66
C HIS A 56 0.92 -7.40 15.64
N PRO A 57 1.59 -8.54 15.91
CA PRO A 57 1.07 -9.56 16.84
C PRO A 57 0.71 -9.03 18.23
N ASN A 58 1.47 -8.05 18.71
CA ASN A 58 1.26 -7.41 20.02
C ASN A 58 0.40 -6.13 19.95
N TRP A 59 -0.38 -5.95 18.88
CA TRP A 59 -1.22 -4.76 18.75
C TRP A 59 -2.37 -4.76 19.76
N HIS A 60 -2.62 -3.59 20.33
CA HIS A 60 -3.72 -3.34 21.26
C HIS A 60 -4.67 -2.32 20.60
N PRO A 61 -5.95 -2.64 20.41
CA PRO A 61 -6.90 -1.74 19.76
C PRO A 61 -7.03 -0.40 20.50
N SER A 62 -6.90 0.71 19.79
CA SER A 62 -6.86 2.05 20.39
C SER A 62 -8.19 2.47 21.05
N TRP A 63 -9.29 1.83 20.69
CA TRP A 63 -10.61 2.07 21.30
C TRP A 63 -10.82 1.34 22.63
N LEU A 64 -9.88 0.47 23.05
CA LEU A 64 -9.94 -0.15 24.37
C LEU A 64 -9.38 0.79 25.44
N ARG A 65 -10.05 0.84 26.58
CA ARG A 65 -9.54 1.51 27.78
C ARG A 65 -8.58 0.59 28.54
N LYS A 66 -7.84 1.17 29.48
CA LYS A 66 -6.89 0.44 30.34
C LYS A 66 -7.55 -0.65 31.20
N ASP A 67 -8.84 -0.50 31.50
CA ASP A 67 -9.66 -1.46 32.26
C ASP A 67 -10.29 -2.54 31.36
N GLY A 68 -9.95 -2.57 30.06
CA GLY A 68 -10.50 -3.50 29.08
C GLY A 68 -11.87 -3.09 28.51
N THR A 69 -12.47 -2.00 28.99
CA THR A 69 -13.78 -1.56 28.48
C THR A 69 -13.64 -0.85 27.13
N GLU A 70 -14.62 -1.05 26.26
CA GLU A 70 -14.58 -0.47 24.91
C GLU A 70 -15.16 0.95 24.86
N ARG A 71 -14.52 1.82 24.09
CA ARG A 71 -15.07 3.13 23.68
C ARG A 71 -15.94 2.98 22.43
N TRP A 72 -16.95 2.10 22.47
CA TRP A 72 -17.76 1.75 21.28
C TRP A 72 -18.32 2.97 20.54
N LYS A 73 -18.82 3.99 21.26
CA LYS A 73 -19.35 5.23 20.68
C LYS A 73 -18.35 6.03 19.86
N PHE A 74 -17.06 5.89 20.17
CA PHE A 74 -15.97 6.64 19.54
C PHE A 74 -15.09 5.75 18.68
N ARG A 75 -15.45 4.48 18.50
CA ARG A 75 -14.65 3.49 17.78
C ARG A 75 -14.29 3.97 16.37
N ALA A 76 -15.24 4.57 15.66
CA ALA A 76 -15.06 5.17 14.34
C ALA A 76 -14.15 6.42 14.32
N LEU A 77 -13.69 6.94 15.46
CA LEU A 77 -12.71 8.03 15.52
C LEU A 77 -11.26 7.52 15.55
N PHE A 78 -11.04 6.22 15.77
CA PHE A 78 -9.71 5.65 15.84
C PHE A 78 -9.25 5.18 14.47
N GLU A 79 -8.02 5.54 14.09
CA GLU A 79 -7.47 5.18 12.78
C GLU A 79 -7.44 3.66 12.58
N ASP A 80 -7.00 2.92 13.60
CA ASP A 80 -6.87 1.45 13.62
C ASP A 80 -8.20 0.69 13.56
N GLN A 81 -9.33 1.37 13.71
CA GLN A 81 -10.65 0.79 13.42
C GLN A 81 -10.91 0.67 11.92
N HIS A 82 -10.30 1.52 11.10
CA HIS A 82 -10.59 1.60 9.67
C HIS A 82 -9.79 0.57 8.89
N PHE A 83 -10.49 -0.20 8.07
CA PHE A 83 -9.93 -1.20 7.17
C PHE A 83 -10.02 -0.71 5.73
N PRO A 84 -9.08 -1.08 4.85
CA PRO A 84 -9.25 -0.83 3.42
C PRO A 84 -10.50 -1.58 2.94
N MET A 85 -11.42 -0.85 2.31
CA MET A 85 -12.65 -1.43 1.71
C MET A 85 -12.33 -2.41 0.58
N SER A 86 -11.15 -2.28 -0.03
CA SER A 86 -10.70 -3.12 -1.13
C SER A 86 -9.63 -4.12 -0.65
N PRO A 87 -9.75 -5.41 -1.00
CA PRO A 87 -8.77 -6.42 -0.64
C PRO A 87 -7.42 -6.20 -1.35
N VAL A 88 -7.43 -5.52 -2.49
CA VAL A 88 -6.23 -5.21 -3.29
C VAL A 88 -5.52 -3.93 -2.86
N VAL A 89 -5.95 -3.30 -1.77
CA VAL A 89 -5.36 -2.06 -1.24
C VAL A 89 -4.80 -2.30 0.15
N LEU A 90 -3.56 -1.87 0.38
CA LEU A 90 -2.87 -1.95 1.67
C LEU A 90 -2.34 -0.57 2.06
N ASN A 91 -2.58 -0.18 3.31
CA ASN A 91 -1.98 1.03 3.87
C ASN A 91 -0.66 0.67 4.54
N VAL A 92 0.43 1.32 4.13
CA VAL A 92 1.77 1.08 4.67
C VAL A 92 2.45 2.40 5.03
N VAL A 93 3.53 2.28 5.79
CA VAL A 93 4.45 3.38 6.10
C VAL A 93 5.76 3.08 5.40
N ARG A 94 6.21 4.01 4.55
CA ARG A 94 7.55 3.95 3.99
C ARG A 94 8.56 4.28 5.09
N MET A 95 9.48 3.37 5.37
CA MET A 95 10.34 3.46 6.55
C MET A 95 11.39 4.57 6.43
N LYS A 96 11.82 4.87 5.20
CA LYS A 96 12.83 5.89 4.85
C LYS A 96 12.47 7.29 5.37
N ASP A 97 11.21 7.71 5.21
CA ASP A 97 10.75 9.07 5.52
C ASP A 97 9.51 9.10 6.43
N LYS A 98 9.04 7.93 6.89
CA LYS A 98 7.85 7.77 7.73
C LYS A 98 6.55 8.26 7.08
N THR A 99 6.52 8.36 5.76
CA THR A 99 5.33 8.79 5.01
C THR A 99 4.33 7.63 4.87
N LYS A 100 3.04 7.95 5.06
CA LYS A 100 1.95 7.01 4.78
C LYS A 100 1.72 6.91 3.27
N VAL A 101 1.73 5.70 2.75
CA VAL A 101 1.49 5.41 1.35
C VAL A 101 0.52 4.24 1.21
N VAL A 102 -0.01 4.07 0.02
CA VAL A 102 -0.91 2.99 -0.33
C VAL A 102 -0.20 2.06 -1.30
N LEU A 103 -0.29 0.75 -1.06
CA LEU A 103 0.07 -0.28 -2.02
C LEU A 103 -1.21 -0.79 -2.66
N ARG A 104 -1.34 -0.59 -3.97
CA ARG A 104 -2.38 -1.22 -4.79
C ARG A 104 -1.78 -2.44 -5.47
N ILE A 105 -2.39 -3.60 -5.28
CA ILE A 105 -2.03 -4.81 -6.00
C ILE A 105 -2.62 -4.70 -7.40
N THR A 106 -1.76 -4.72 -8.41
CA THR A 106 -2.16 -4.80 -9.81
C THR A 106 -1.33 -5.84 -10.53
N ARG A 107 -1.66 -6.15 -11.77
CA ARG A 107 -0.86 -7.02 -12.62
C ARG A 107 0.06 -6.21 -13.51
N SER A 108 1.27 -6.71 -13.72
CA SER A 108 2.26 -6.05 -14.56
C SER A 108 1.92 -6.03 -16.06
N ASP A 109 0.99 -6.87 -16.51
CA ASP A 109 0.57 -7.00 -17.90
C ASP A 109 -0.76 -6.30 -18.22
N THR A 110 -1.16 -5.33 -17.40
CA THR A 110 -2.38 -4.55 -17.61
C THR A 110 -2.10 -3.17 -18.20
N ASP A 111 -3.08 -2.65 -18.94
CA ASP A 111 -3.06 -1.27 -19.43
C ASP A 111 -3.08 -0.27 -18.27
N GLU A 112 -3.71 -0.62 -17.14
CA GLU A 112 -3.74 0.22 -15.93
C GLU A 112 -2.32 0.60 -15.47
N LEU A 113 -1.43 -0.39 -15.30
CA LEU A 113 -0.06 -0.11 -14.89
C LEU A 113 0.70 0.67 -15.97
N THR A 114 0.47 0.36 -17.25
CA THR A 114 1.14 1.02 -18.36
C THR A 114 0.76 2.49 -18.46
N ILE A 115 -0.53 2.80 -18.35
CA ILE A 115 -1.07 4.16 -18.34
C ILE A 115 -0.57 4.92 -17.12
N ALA A 116 -0.68 4.33 -15.92
CA ALA A 116 -0.28 4.99 -14.69
C ALA A 116 1.24 5.27 -14.64
N LYS A 117 2.08 4.38 -15.19
CA LYS A 117 3.52 4.63 -15.40
C LYS A 117 3.75 5.82 -16.31
N ARG A 118 3.08 5.85 -17.46
CA ARG A 118 3.19 6.95 -18.42
C ARG A 118 2.82 8.28 -17.78
N LEU A 119 1.68 8.36 -17.10
CA LEU A 119 1.22 9.58 -16.41
C LEU A 119 2.17 10.04 -15.29
N SER A 120 3.00 9.13 -14.76
CA SER A 120 3.99 9.37 -13.71
C SER A 120 5.41 9.59 -14.25
N GLU A 121 5.60 9.72 -15.56
CA GLU A 121 6.92 10.02 -16.13
C GLU A 121 7.43 11.39 -15.65
N PRO A 122 8.73 11.55 -15.32
CA PRO A 122 9.26 12.81 -14.77
C PRO A 122 8.99 14.05 -15.64
N THR A 123 8.89 13.88 -16.96
CA THR A 123 8.56 14.95 -17.91
C THR A 123 7.09 15.36 -17.82
N LEU A 124 6.20 14.40 -17.62
CA LEU A 124 4.75 14.61 -17.54
C LEU A 124 4.32 15.06 -16.14
N LEU A 125 5.06 14.70 -15.10
CA LEU A 125 4.86 15.22 -13.73
C LEU A 125 5.17 16.72 -13.60
N GLN A 126 5.90 17.30 -14.55
CA GLN A 126 6.19 18.74 -14.57
C GLN A 126 5.08 19.56 -15.26
N ASP A 127 4.15 18.92 -15.97
CA ASP A 127 3.01 19.62 -16.55
C ASP A 127 2.06 20.06 -15.41
N PRO A 128 1.81 21.37 -15.23
CA PRO A 128 0.95 21.85 -14.15
C PRO A 128 -0.49 21.37 -14.25
N ARG A 129 -0.94 20.90 -15.43
CA ARG A 129 -2.27 20.32 -15.63
C ARG A 129 -2.35 18.85 -15.20
N ASN A 130 -1.21 18.20 -14.95
CA ASN A 130 -1.18 16.80 -14.52
C ASN A 130 -1.57 16.68 -13.04
N HIS A 131 -2.87 16.51 -12.80
CA HIS A 131 -3.44 16.24 -11.49
C HIS A 131 -3.70 14.74 -11.23
N THR A 132 -3.07 13.86 -12.02
CA THR A 132 -3.23 12.41 -11.83
C THR A 132 -2.43 11.93 -10.62
N VAL A 133 -2.87 10.82 -10.01
CA VAL A 133 -2.17 10.26 -8.84
C VAL A 133 -0.85 9.65 -9.28
N PRO A 134 0.30 10.15 -8.78
CA PRO A 134 1.60 9.65 -9.23
C PRO A 134 1.91 8.28 -8.65
N ILE A 135 2.63 7.48 -9.42
CA ILE A 135 3.30 6.27 -8.92
C ILE A 135 4.62 6.68 -8.27
N LEU A 136 4.79 6.30 -7.01
CA LEU A 136 6.01 6.56 -6.25
C LEU A 136 7.06 5.46 -6.46
N ASP A 137 6.61 4.22 -6.59
CA ASP A 137 7.45 3.03 -6.71
C ASP A 137 6.62 1.83 -7.22
N ILE A 138 7.29 0.81 -7.77
CA ILE A 138 6.67 -0.42 -8.24
C ILE A 138 7.51 -1.60 -7.76
N ILE A 139 6.90 -2.44 -6.91
CA ILE A 139 7.60 -3.53 -6.24
C ILE A 139 7.05 -4.86 -6.77
N PRO A 140 7.84 -5.65 -7.51
CA PRO A 140 7.44 -6.98 -7.95
C PRO A 140 7.23 -7.92 -6.76
N ILE A 141 6.18 -8.75 -6.80
CA ILE A 141 5.96 -9.78 -5.78
C ILE A 141 6.83 -11.00 -6.13
N PRO A 142 7.75 -11.45 -5.25
CA PRO A 142 8.62 -12.59 -5.54
C PRO A 142 7.83 -13.88 -5.78
N SER A 143 8.25 -14.65 -6.78
CA SER A 143 7.69 -15.97 -7.11
C SER A 143 6.18 -15.98 -7.45
N ASP A 144 5.63 -14.82 -7.81
CA ASP A 144 4.21 -14.70 -8.14
C ASP A 144 3.91 -15.11 -9.58
N LYS A 145 3.19 -16.21 -9.77
CA LYS A 145 2.80 -16.73 -11.09
C LYS A 145 1.80 -15.83 -11.82
N GLU A 146 1.07 -15.00 -11.08
CA GLU A 146 0.05 -14.09 -11.60
C GLU A 146 0.63 -12.74 -12.06
N LYS A 147 1.96 -12.58 -11.96
CA LYS A 147 2.69 -11.36 -12.34
C LYS A 147 2.19 -10.10 -11.62
N ARG A 148 1.74 -10.26 -10.37
CA ARG A 148 1.26 -9.17 -9.53
C ARG A 148 2.42 -8.33 -9.03
N VAL A 149 2.15 -7.04 -8.86
CA VAL A 149 3.07 -6.03 -8.36
C VAL A 149 2.35 -5.16 -7.34
N PHE A 150 3.10 -4.64 -6.38
CA PHE A 150 2.64 -3.54 -5.55
C PHE A 150 2.94 -2.22 -6.27
N MET A 151 1.89 -1.53 -6.70
CA MET A 151 1.97 -0.14 -7.15
C MET A 151 1.90 0.77 -5.91
N VAL A 152 2.98 1.49 -5.64
CA VAL A 152 3.07 2.40 -4.49
C VAL A 152 2.56 3.78 -4.89
N MET A 153 1.54 4.26 -4.18
CA MET A 153 0.85 5.52 -4.47
C MET A 153 0.74 6.37 -3.19
N PRO A 154 0.63 7.71 -3.29
CA PRO A 154 0.32 8.55 -2.15
C PRO A 154 -0.98 8.13 -1.47
N MET A 155 -1.04 8.25 -0.15
CA MET A 155 -2.30 8.10 0.59
C MET A 155 -3.10 9.40 0.46
N LEU A 156 -4.17 9.36 -0.32
CA LEU A 156 -5.07 10.50 -0.55
C LEU A 156 -6.32 10.42 0.35
N LYS A 157 -7.03 11.54 0.44
CA LYS A 157 -8.35 11.63 1.06
C LYS A 157 -9.43 11.78 -0.01
N ASP A 158 -10.65 11.44 0.34
CA ASP A 158 -11.82 11.70 -0.51
C ASP A 158 -11.93 13.20 -0.79
N SER A 159 -12.31 13.55 -2.02
CA SER A 159 -12.35 14.93 -2.52
C SER A 159 -13.32 15.84 -1.76
N TYR A 160 -14.34 15.26 -1.12
CA TYR A 160 -15.35 15.92 -0.31
C TYR A 160 -15.15 15.75 1.20
N SER A 161 -14.00 15.20 1.63
CA SER A 161 -13.67 14.99 3.05
C SER A 161 -12.30 15.61 3.42
N PRO A 162 -12.27 16.72 4.18
CA PRO A 162 -13.40 17.39 4.82
C PRO A 162 -14.34 18.08 3.81
N PRO A 163 -15.58 18.40 4.21
CA PRO A 163 -16.50 19.17 3.37
C PRO A 163 -15.89 20.52 2.95
N PHE A 164 -16.27 21.01 1.77
CA PHE A 164 -15.91 22.36 1.33
C PHE A 164 -16.46 23.42 2.29
N HIS A 165 -15.59 24.29 2.79
CA HIS A 165 -15.95 25.41 3.66
C HIS A 165 -16.48 26.61 2.88
N CYS A 166 -16.06 26.76 1.62
CA CYS A 166 -16.45 27.86 0.77
C CYS A 166 -16.48 27.48 -0.72
N LEU A 167 -17.20 28.30 -1.51
CA LEU A 167 -17.37 28.07 -2.95
C LEU A 167 -16.02 28.06 -3.70
N SER A 168 -15.03 28.83 -3.25
CA SER A 168 -13.72 28.87 -3.91
C SER A 168 -12.96 27.54 -3.81
N GLU A 169 -13.11 26.79 -2.71
CA GLU A 169 -12.52 25.45 -2.59
C GLU A 169 -13.12 24.50 -3.63
N PHE A 170 -14.45 24.50 -3.74
CA PHE A 170 -15.17 23.72 -4.75
C PHE A 170 -14.74 24.08 -6.19
N VAL A 171 -14.73 25.38 -6.52
CA VAL A 171 -14.33 25.86 -7.85
C VAL A 171 -12.87 25.48 -8.15
N ASN A 172 -11.98 25.54 -7.16
CA ASN A 172 -10.58 25.13 -7.34
C ASN A 172 -10.44 23.62 -7.55
N THR A 173 -11.21 22.78 -6.87
CA THR A 173 -11.24 21.34 -7.10
C THR A 173 -11.75 21.02 -8.51
N PHE A 174 -12.82 21.68 -8.95
CA PHE A 174 -13.36 21.52 -10.31
C PHE A 174 -12.36 21.97 -11.38
N ARG A 175 -11.64 23.07 -11.15
CA ARG A 175 -10.59 23.51 -12.07
C ARG A 175 -9.48 22.46 -12.22
N GLN A 176 -8.96 21.94 -11.11
CA GLN A 176 -7.95 20.88 -11.13
C GLN A 176 -8.45 19.60 -11.83
N LEU A 177 -9.72 19.24 -11.65
CA LEU A 177 -10.33 18.12 -12.36
C LEU A 177 -10.34 18.36 -13.88
N LEU A 178 -10.77 19.54 -14.33
CA LEU A 178 -10.82 19.89 -15.75
C LEU A 178 -9.42 19.97 -16.37
N ASP A 179 -8.45 20.56 -15.66
CA ASP A 179 -7.05 20.62 -16.09
C ASP A 179 -6.49 19.19 -16.24
N GLY A 180 -6.77 18.30 -15.28
CA GLY A 180 -6.39 16.89 -15.34
C GLY A 180 -6.99 16.14 -16.53
N LEU A 181 -8.23 16.45 -16.89
CA LEU A 181 -8.90 15.87 -18.07
C LEU A 181 -8.31 16.38 -19.37
N ASP A 182 -8.11 17.70 -19.49
CA ASP A 182 -7.44 18.29 -20.66
C ASP A 182 -6.05 17.67 -20.86
N PHE A 183 -5.29 17.51 -19.77
CA PHE A 183 -4.01 16.83 -19.78
C PHE A 183 -4.12 15.38 -20.29
N MET A 184 -5.00 14.56 -19.71
CA MET A 184 -5.17 13.17 -20.16
C MET A 184 -5.61 13.09 -21.63
N HIS A 185 -6.54 13.94 -22.05
CA HIS A 185 -7.02 13.98 -23.43
C HIS A 185 -5.91 14.40 -24.41
N SER A 186 -5.02 15.31 -24.01
CA SER A 186 -3.84 15.67 -24.82
C SER A 186 -2.89 14.48 -25.08
N LEU A 187 -2.94 13.46 -24.22
CA LEU A 187 -2.20 12.21 -24.35
C LEU A 187 -3.01 11.07 -25.01
N ASN A 188 -4.23 11.36 -25.49
CA ASN A 188 -5.21 10.39 -25.98
C ASN A 188 -5.63 9.34 -24.94
N ILE A 189 -5.73 9.76 -23.68
CA ILE A 189 -6.19 8.92 -22.56
C ILE A 189 -7.55 9.46 -22.11
N THR A 190 -8.55 8.58 -21.95
CA THR A 190 -9.88 8.93 -21.41
C THR A 190 -10.05 8.26 -20.05
N HIS A 191 -10.55 8.98 -19.05
CA HIS A 191 -10.78 8.44 -17.70
C HIS A 191 -11.92 7.41 -17.64
N ILE A 192 -12.95 7.58 -18.47
CA ILE A 192 -14.12 6.67 -18.66
C ILE A 192 -15.06 6.58 -17.45
N ASP A 193 -14.58 6.76 -16.23
CA ASP A 193 -15.39 6.64 -15.00
C ASP A 193 -15.17 7.82 -14.03
N MET A 194 -15.63 9.02 -14.43
CA MET A 194 -15.60 10.17 -13.54
C MET A 194 -16.81 10.14 -12.59
N THR A 195 -16.56 9.91 -11.31
CA THR A 195 -17.56 9.94 -10.24
C THR A 195 -17.12 10.79 -9.05
#